data_AF-A0A8R1TR51-F1
#
_entry.id   AF-A0A8R1TR51-F1
#
_cell.length_a   1.000
_cell.length_b   1.000
_cell.length_c   1.000
_cell.angle_alpha   90.00
_cell.angle_beta   90.00
_cell.angle_gamma   90.00
#
_symmetry.space_group_name_H-M   'P 1'
#
loop_
_entity.id
_entity.type
_entity.pdbx_description
1 polymer ?
#
loop_
_entity_poly.entity_id
_entity_poly.type
_entity_poly.pdbx_seq_one_letter_code
_entity_poly.pdbx_strand_id
1 'polypeptide(L)'
;MAIIGGEEKEWNRFGFLVKNFRLSEFVVTVQSLKRPKTLPAEVVEIGDTWGILKIPEMTISTLCPPIPAPKRVAQLNVRPSLLRSSIVNIDILKLKKKKCWIVGFATTDNATEFIKQDQIQLINIQSINPVKDKSNYFWSPIVGNETACWDDAGAALFCSTRIWGHMLVGIFQHLIATKKPIDLQKDQKMDMTDSCSHAVEMRFSKTTNQEKIFEAIQKFDIASFVNIYQNCFREIPHNLTPGK
;
A
#
# COMPACT_ATOMS: atom_id res chain seq x y z
N MET A 1 9.50 4.54 7.83
CA MET A 1 8.55 3.46 8.15
C MET A 1 7.82 2.99 6.90
N ALA A 2 7.52 1.70 6.78
CA ALA A 2 6.66 1.13 5.75
C ALA A 2 5.41 0.52 6.41
N ILE A 3 4.24 0.63 5.79
CA ILE A 3 3.00 0.02 6.27
C ILE A 3 2.73 -1.21 5.40
N ILE A 4 2.54 -2.35 6.05
CA ILE A 4 2.20 -3.62 5.41
C ILE A 4 0.75 -3.98 5.74
N GLY A 5 0.08 -4.68 4.83
CA GLY A 5 -1.28 -5.20 5.02
C GLY A 5 -1.28 -6.72 5.13
N GLY A 6 -2.24 -7.25 5.88
CA GLY A 6 -2.47 -8.68 6.03
C GLY A 6 -2.73 -9.03 7.50
N GLU A 7 -3.28 -10.21 7.76
CA GLU A 7 -3.21 -10.80 9.11
C GLU A 7 -1.77 -11.27 9.37
N GLU A 8 -1.28 -11.19 10.61
CA GLU A 8 0.10 -11.58 10.97
C GLU A 8 0.47 -12.98 10.48
N LYS A 9 -0.49 -13.92 10.54
CA LYS A 9 -0.31 -15.30 10.06
C LYS A 9 -0.06 -15.40 8.55
N GLU A 10 -0.50 -14.40 7.78
CA GLU A 10 -0.41 -14.34 6.33
C GLU A 10 0.80 -13.57 5.82
N TRP A 11 1.47 -12.76 6.66
CA TRP A 11 2.64 -12.00 6.23
C TRP A 11 3.79 -12.88 5.72
N ASN A 12 3.86 -14.14 6.17
CA ASN A 12 4.81 -15.12 5.66
C ASN A 12 4.50 -15.62 4.23
N ARG A 13 3.32 -15.29 3.66
CA ARG A 13 2.88 -15.74 2.33
C ARG A 13 3.13 -14.71 1.23
N PHE A 14 3.44 -13.46 1.58
CA PHE A 14 3.47 -12.36 0.63
C PHE A 14 4.91 -11.90 0.37
N GLY A 15 5.32 -11.89 -0.89
CA GLY A 15 6.71 -11.72 -1.35
C GLY A 15 7.43 -10.45 -0.90
N PHE A 16 6.72 -9.46 -0.35
CA PHE A 16 7.31 -8.26 0.24
C PHE A 16 8.09 -8.54 1.54
N LEU A 17 7.87 -9.68 2.19
CA LEU A 17 8.38 -10.01 3.51
C LEU A 17 9.07 -11.37 3.48
N VAL A 18 10.33 -11.39 3.05
CA VAL A 18 11.16 -12.58 3.20
C VAL A 18 11.64 -12.63 4.64
N LYS A 19 10.97 -13.44 5.47
CA LYS A 19 11.46 -13.78 6.80
C LYS A 19 12.78 -14.53 6.66
N ASN A 20 13.88 -13.92 7.07
CA ASN A 20 15.14 -14.65 7.19
C ASN A 20 15.02 -15.64 8.37
N PHE A 21 15.77 -16.75 8.36
CA PHE A 21 15.61 -17.94 9.22
C PHE A 21 15.67 -17.71 10.75
N ARG A 22 15.69 -16.46 11.24
CA ARG A 22 15.56 -16.07 12.64
C ARG A 22 14.31 -15.19 12.81
N LEU A 23 13.47 -15.55 13.79
CA LEU A 23 12.03 -15.31 13.91
C LEU A 23 11.46 -13.87 13.83
N SER A 24 12.22 -12.83 13.45
CA SER A 24 11.75 -11.43 13.49
C SER A 24 12.38 -10.49 12.45
N GLU A 25 13.20 -10.98 11.52
CA GLU A 25 13.90 -10.13 10.55
C GLU A 25 13.15 -10.08 9.21
N PHE A 26 12.64 -8.89 8.88
CA PHE A 26 12.08 -8.59 7.58
C PHE A 26 13.13 -7.90 6.72
N VAL A 27 13.01 -8.01 5.40
CA VAL A 27 13.82 -7.23 4.47
C VAL A 27 12.94 -6.47 3.51
N VAL A 28 13.32 -5.23 3.20
CA VAL A 28 12.63 -4.38 2.24
C VAL A 28 13.60 -4.05 1.12
N THR A 29 13.19 -4.29 -0.12
CA THR A 29 13.94 -3.85 -1.30
C THR A 29 13.58 -2.40 -1.60
N VAL A 30 14.57 -1.51 -1.51
CA VAL A 30 14.43 -0.10 -1.87
C VAL A 30 15.18 0.18 -3.18
N GLN A 31 14.54 0.85 -4.12
CA GLN A 31 15.24 1.37 -5.28
C GLN A 31 16.17 2.51 -4.84
N SER A 32 17.47 2.42 -5.16
CA SER A 32 18.42 3.53 -5.03
C SER A 32 18.81 4.08 -6.41
N LEU A 33 19.46 5.24 -6.45
CA LEU A 33 19.88 5.86 -7.72
C LEU A 33 20.82 4.97 -8.57
N LYS A 34 21.57 4.05 -7.95
CA LYS A 34 22.55 3.21 -8.66
C LYS A 34 22.09 1.76 -8.86
N ARG A 35 21.44 1.19 -7.85
CA ARG A 35 20.97 -0.20 -7.83
C ARG A 35 19.92 -0.41 -6.74
N PRO A 36 19.01 -1.38 -6.86
CA PRO A 36 18.20 -1.84 -5.74
C PRO A 36 19.09 -2.19 -4.54
N LYS A 37 18.65 -1.85 -3.34
CA LYS A 37 19.29 -2.21 -2.07
C LYS A 37 18.28 -2.95 -1.21
N THR A 38 18.68 -4.07 -0.64
CA THR A 38 17.89 -4.76 0.37
C THR A 38 18.30 -4.24 1.74
N LEU A 39 17.34 -3.75 2.51
CA LEU A 39 17.53 -3.22 3.85
C LEU A 39 16.82 -4.12 4.87
N PRO A 40 17.39 -4.34 6.06
CA PRO A 40 16.65 -4.97 7.15
C PRO A 40 15.48 -4.08 7.56
N ALA A 41 14.43 -4.69 8.10
CA ALA A 41 13.26 -4.03 8.61
C ALA A 41 12.79 -4.70 9.90
N GLU A 42 12.37 -3.89 10.86
CA GLU A 42 11.91 -4.31 12.18
C GLU A 42 10.41 -4.02 12.30
N VAL A 43 9.61 -5.00 12.72
CA VAL A 43 8.20 -4.76 13.06
C VAL A 43 8.14 -3.98 14.37
N VAL A 44 7.58 -2.77 14.33
CA VAL A 44 7.47 -1.90 15.51
C VAL A 44 6.05 -1.79 16.05
N GLU A 45 5.05 -2.11 15.24
CA GLU A 45 3.64 -2.10 15.62
C GLU A 45 2.86 -3.10 14.76
N ILE A 46 1.93 -3.83 15.37
CA ILE A 46 1.01 -4.75 14.69
C ILE A 46 -0.41 -4.32 15.05
N GLY A 47 -1.19 -3.95 14.04
CA GLY A 47 -2.63 -3.76 14.15
C GLY A 47 -3.41 -4.97 13.63
N ASP A 48 -4.73 -4.91 13.72
CA ASP A 48 -5.61 -6.04 13.35
C ASP A 48 -5.46 -6.51 11.89
N THR A 49 -5.09 -5.59 10.99
CA THR A 49 -5.03 -5.85 9.53
C THR A 49 -3.80 -5.23 8.85
N TRP A 50 -2.87 -4.71 9.65
CA TRP A 50 -1.71 -3.98 9.17
C TRP A 50 -0.54 -4.10 10.14
N GLY A 51 0.67 -3.86 9.64
CA GLY A 51 1.89 -3.76 10.43
C GLY A 51 2.69 -2.53 10.05
N ILE A 52 3.51 -2.03 10.97
CA ILE A 52 4.47 -0.97 10.68
C ILE A 52 5.87 -1.55 10.81
N LEU A 53 6.64 -1.37 9.74
CA LEU A 53 8.04 -1.72 9.66
C LEU A 53 8.89 -0.46 9.80
N LYS A 54 9.83 -0.47 10.73
CA LYS A 54 10.93 0.47 10.78
C LYS A 54 12.04 -0.02 9.85
N ILE A 55 12.45 0.85 8.94
CA ILE A 55 13.58 0.63 8.03
C ILE A 55 14.70 1.60 8.40
N PRO A 56 15.97 1.26 8.12
CA PRO A 56 17.10 2.19 8.27
C PRO A 56 16.82 3.53 7.59
N GLU A 57 17.31 4.61 8.19
CA GLU A 57 17.16 5.95 7.64
C GLU A 57 17.78 6.04 6.23
N MET A 58 17.09 6.76 5.35
CA MET A 58 17.51 6.98 3.98
C MET A 58 17.60 8.48 3.71
N THR A 59 18.52 8.88 2.83
CA THR A 59 18.65 10.29 2.47
C THR A 59 17.38 10.79 1.79
N ILE A 60 17.02 12.05 2.05
CA ILE A 60 15.84 12.66 1.43
C ILE A 60 15.91 12.64 -0.10
N SER A 61 17.10 12.80 -0.68
CA SER A 61 17.33 12.69 -2.13
C SER A 61 17.06 11.29 -2.70
N THR A 62 17.14 10.25 -1.87
CA THR A 62 16.81 8.88 -2.28
C THR A 62 15.31 8.65 -2.26
N LEU A 63 14.62 9.18 -1.25
CA LEU A 63 13.17 9.03 -1.09
C LEU A 63 12.39 9.98 -2.03
N CYS A 64 12.93 11.17 -2.23
CA CYS A 64 12.31 12.29 -2.93
C CYS A 64 13.33 12.89 -3.90
N PRO A 65 13.69 12.14 -4.95
CA PRO A 65 14.61 12.62 -5.96
C PRO A 65 14.00 13.83 -6.69
N PRO A 66 14.85 14.72 -7.26
CA PRO A 66 14.36 15.82 -8.07
C PRO A 66 13.63 15.29 -9.33
N ILE A 67 12.70 16.10 -9.83
CA ILE A 67 12.03 15.89 -11.11
C ILE A 67 13.08 15.66 -12.21
N PRO A 68 12.91 14.68 -13.11
CA PRO A 68 11.69 13.92 -13.40
C PRO A 68 11.56 12.57 -12.65
N ALA A 69 12.47 12.24 -11.74
CA ALA A 69 12.42 10.95 -11.06
C ALA A 69 11.20 10.85 -10.12
N PRO A 70 10.47 9.73 -10.10
CA PRO A 70 9.30 9.58 -9.24
C PRO A 70 9.69 9.55 -7.76
N LYS A 71 8.83 10.14 -6.92
CA LYS A 71 8.93 10.01 -5.46
C LYS A 71 8.80 8.53 -5.08
N ARG A 72 9.62 8.08 -4.13
CA ARG A 72 9.65 6.69 -3.65
C ARG A 72 8.91 6.51 -2.32
N VAL A 73 8.17 7.53 -1.91
CA VAL A 73 7.35 7.57 -0.70
C VAL A 73 5.96 8.05 -1.06
N ALA A 74 4.97 7.58 -0.31
CA ALA A 74 3.59 7.98 -0.48
C ALA A 74 3.11 8.86 0.68
N GLN A 75 2.18 9.76 0.38
CA GLN A 75 1.59 10.64 1.39
C GLN A 75 0.52 9.89 2.20
N LEU A 76 0.71 9.84 3.51
CA LEU A 76 -0.34 9.45 4.44
C LEU A 76 -1.37 10.57 4.52
N ASN A 77 -2.61 10.23 4.88
CA ASN A 77 -3.65 11.21 5.12
C ASN A 77 -3.50 11.87 6.52
N VAL A 78 -2.26 12.21 6.83
CA VAL A 78 -1.82 12.90 8.03
C VAL A 78 -0.98 14.10 7.57
N ARG A 79 -1.17 15.26 8.21
CA ARG A 79 -0.30 16.42 8.03
C ARG A 79 0.31 16.87 9.36
N PRO A 80 1.56 17.32 9.37
CA PRO A 80 2.10 18.09 10.49
C PRO A 80 1.33 19.41 10.61
N SER A 81 0.60 19.63 11.70
CA SER A 81 -0.05 20.90 12.01
C SER A 81 -0.16 21.13 13.51
N LEU A 82 0.05 22.38 13.94
CA LEU A 82 -0.22 22.82 15.32
C LEU A 82 -1.59 23.49 15.47
N LEU A 83 -2.25 23.84 14.36
CA LEU A 83 -3.46 24.66 14.34
C LEU A 83 -4.73 23.88 14.00
N ARG A 84 -4.58 22.72 13.38
CA ARG A 84 -5.69 21.89 12.90
C ARG A 84 -5.39 20.44 13.23
N SER A 85 -6.41 19.59 13.21
CA SER A 85 -6.20 18.14 13.32
C SER A 85 -5.15 17.69 12.29
N SER A 86 -4.19 16.91 12.79
CA SER A 86 -3.16 16.26 11.99
C SER A 86 -3.76 15.15 11.14
N ILE A 87 -4.88 14.55 11.55
CA ILE A 87 -5.56 13.48 10.83
C ILE A 87 -6.56 14.09 9.85
N VAL A 88 -6.50 13.65 8.59
CA VAL A 88 -7.40 14.08 7.53
C VAL A 88 -8.49 13.03 7.35
N ASN A 89 -9.66 13.27 7.95
CA ASN A 89 -10.81 12.38 7.79
C ASN A 89 -11.33 12.42 6.34
N ILE A 90 -11.31 11.27 5.69
CA ILE A 90 -11.80 11.12 4.31
C ILE A 90 -13.17 10.47 4.35
N ASP A 91 -14.18 11.21 3.89
CA ASP A 91 -15.49 10.64 3.62
C ASP A 91 -15.42 9.73 2.38
N ILE A 92 -15.51 8.43 2.63
CA ILE A 92 -15.45 7.37 1.62
C ILE A 92 -16.53 7.55 0.55
N LEU A 93 -17.70 8.07 0.91
CA LEU A 93 -18.77 8.31 -0.06
C LEU A 93 -18.33 9.32 -1.13
N LYS A 94 -17.43 10.24 -0.78
CA LYS A 94 -16.82 11.20 -1.71
C LYS A 94 -15.75 10.58 -2.61
N LEU A 95 -15.25 9.39 -2.29
CA LEU A 95 -14.25 8.66 -3.09
C LEU A 95 -14.86 7.85 -4.24
N LYS A 96 -16.17 7.54 -4.20
CA LYS A 96 -16.84 6.69 -5.20
C LYS A 96 -16.66 7.13 -6.66
N LYS A 97 -16.41 8.42 -6.90
CA LYS A 97 -16.21 9.01 -8.24
C LYS A 97 -14.80 9.56 -8.44
N LYS A 98 -13.84 9.14 -7.61
CA LYS A 98 -12.44 9.59 -7.70
C LYS A 98 -11.62 8.52 -8.40
N LYS A 99 -10.59 8.97 -9.11
CA LYS A 99 -9.57 8.07 -9.64
C LYS A 99 -8.83 7.47 -8.44
N CYS A 100 -8.86 6.16 -8.35
CA CYS A 100 -8.12 5.39 -7.35
C CYS A 100 -7.30 4.32 -8.06
N TRP A 101 -6.17 3.92 -7.48
CA TRP A 101 -5.28 2.92 -8.04
C TRP A 101 -4.44 2.27 -6.94
N ILE A 102 -3.93 1.08 -7.23
CA ILE A 102 -2.80 0.49 -6.51
C ILE A 102 -1.60 0.40 -7.44
N VAL A 103 -0.42 0.28 -6.84
CA VAL A 103 0.80 -0.10 -7.54
C VAL A 103 1.04 -1.56 -7.21
N GLY A 104 0.91 -2.41 -8.22
CA GLY A 104 1.18 -3.84 -8.13
C GLY A 104 2.43 -4.24 -8.92
N PHE A 105 2.75 -5.52 -8.84
CA PHE A 105 3.91 -6.14 -9.44
C PHE A 105 3.47 -7.31 -10.30
N ALA A 106 4.26 -7.66 -11.32
CA ALA A 106 4.03 -8.91 -12.01
C ALA A 106 4.17 -10.09 -11.04
N THR A 107 3.19 -10.99 -11.08
CA THR A 107 3.16 -12.20 -10.26
C THR A 107 4.28 -13.13 -10.66
N THR A 108 4.92 -13.74 -9.67
CA THR A 108 6.00 -14.71 -9.88
C THR A 108 5.76 -15.94 -9.03
N ASP A 109 5.98 -17.13 -9.58
CA ASP A 109 5.82 -18.38 -8.83
C ASP A 109 6.87 -18.54 -7.72
N ASN A 110 7.95 -17.77 -7.83
CA ASN A 110 9.06 -17.77 -6.90
C ASN A 110 9.13 -16.44 -6.15
N ALA A 111 8.63 -16.41 -4.91
CA ALA A 111 8.65 -15.23 -4.05
C ALA A 111 10.04 -14.58 -3.86
N THR A 112 11.14 -15.33 -4.07
CA THR A 112 12.50 -14.76 -4.00
C THR A 112 12.86 -13.88 -5.21
N GLU A 113 12.17 -14.07 -6.34
CA GLU A 113 12.33 -13.25 -7.56
C GLU A 113 11.70 -11.87 -7.41
N PHE A 114 10.85 -11.67 -6.40
CA PHE A 114 10.32 -10.36 -6.04
C PHE A 114 11.42 -9.31 -5.85
N ILE A 115 12.60 -9.70 -5.34
CA ILE A 115 13.76 -8.81 -5.17
C ILE A 115 14.28 -8.26 -6.52
N LYS A 116 14.08 -9.01 -7.60
CA LYS A 116 14.48 -8.67 -8.97
C LYS A 116 13.34 -8.06 -9.79
N GLN A 117 12.15 -7.92 -9.21
CA GLN A 117 10.96 -7.49 -9.93
C GLN A 117 11.07 -6.00 -10.33
N ASP A 118 11.02 -5.75 -11.63
CA ASP A 118 11.03 -4.42 -12.24
C ASP A 118 9.73 -4.11 -13.02
N GLN A 119 8.89 -5.13 -13.25
CA GLN A 119 7.59 -4.99 -13.88
C GLN A 119 6.56 -4.48 -12.87
N ILE A 120 6.51 -3.16 -12.77
CA ILE A 120 5.55 -2.44 -11.94
C ILE A 120 4.32 -2.11 -12.79
N GLN A 121 3.13 -2.41 -12.27
CA GLN A 121 1.85 -2.11 -12.90
C GLN A 121 1.02 -1.16 -12.05
N LEU A 122 0.35 -0.20 -12.71
CA LEU A 122 -0.66 0.64 -12.08
C LEU A 122 -2.03 0.04 -12.37
N ILE A 123 -2.69 -0.45 -11.32
CA ILE A 123 -4.00 -1.10 -11.44
C ILE A 123 -5.05 -0.08 -11.04
N ASN A 124 -5.89 0.33 -12.00
CA ASN A 124 -6.95 1.28 -11.73
C ASN A 124 -8.09 0.62 -10.93
N ILE A 125 -8.55 1.31 -9.90
CA ILE A 125 -9.66 0.87 -9.06
C ILE A 125 -10.91 1.63 -9.49
N GLN A 126 -11.84 0.92 -10.14
CA GLN A 126 -13.03 1.54 -10.73
C GLN A 126 -14.02 2.06 -9.69
N SER A 127 -14.19 1.33 -8.58
CA SER A 127 -15.07 1.76 -7.50
C SER A 127 -14.60 1.21 -6.16
N ILE A 128 -14.82 1.98 -5.11
CA ILE A 128 -14.54 1.56 -3.73
C ILE A 128 -15.86 1.56 -2.98
N ASN A 129 -16.25 0.39 -2.50
CA ASN A 129 -17.50 0.18 -1.80
C ASN A 129 -17.22 -0.35 -0.38
N PRO A 130 -18.00 0.07 0.62
CA PRO A 130 -17.92 -0.53 1.94
C PRO A 130 -18.35 -2.00 1.88
N VAL A 131 -17.69 -2.84 2.67
CA VAL A 131 -18.13 -4.23 2.86
C VAL A 131 -19.27 -4.25 3.87
N LYS A 132 -20.38 -4.91 3.51
CA LYS A 132 -21.51 -5.07 4.44
C LYS A 132 -21.04 -5.80 5.69
N ASP A 133 -21.43 -5.30 6.86
CA ASP A 133 -21.14 -5.89 8.18
C ASP A 133 -19.63 -5.97 8.55
N LYS A 134 -18.75 -5.35 7.76
CA LYS A 134 -17.31 -5.26 8.02
C LYS A 134 -16.83 -3.82 7.87
N SER A 135 -17.00 -3.03 8.93
CA SER A 135 -16.70 -1.59 8.94
C SER A 135 -15.25 -1.24 8.59
N ASN A 136 -14.30 -2.16 8.78
CA ASN A 136 -12.86 -1.96 8.53
C ASN A 136 -12.40 -2.37 7.13
N TYR A 137 -13.32 -2.71 6.22
CA TYR A 137 -12.94 -3.14 4.86
C TYR A 137 -13.64 -2.33 3.77
N PHE A 138 -12.98 -2.28 2.61
CA PHE A 138 -13.54 -1.93 1.32
C PHE A 138 -13.46 -3.10 0.35
N TRP A 139 -14.21 -2.99 -0.74
CA TRP A 139 -14.05 -3.84 -1.91
C TRP A 139 -14.19 -3.06 -3.21
N SER A 140 -13.54 -3.59 -4.25
CA SER A 140 -13.71 -3.19 -5.64
C SER A 140 -13.98 -4.42 -6.49
N PRO A 141 -14.89 -4.38 -7.46
CA PRO A 141 -14.95 -5.41 -8.49
C PRO A 141 -13.65 -5.40 -9.32
N ILE A 142 -13.28 -6.56 -9.83
CA ILE A 142 -12.24 -6.71 -10.86
C ILE A 142 -12.91 -6.55 -12.22
N VAL A 143 -12.32 -5.75 -13.10
CA VAL A 143 -12.85 -5.47 -14.43
C VAL A 143 -11.75 -5.65 -15.47
N GLY A 144 -11.95 -6.60 -16.38
CA GLY A 144 -10.93 -7.00 -17.35
C GLY A 144 -9.72 -7.63 -16.65
N ASN A 145 -8.51 -7.28 -17.11
CA ASN A 145 -7.25 -7.79 -16.56
C ASN A 145 -6.63 -6.85 -15.50
N GLU A 146 -7.34 -5.80 -15.07
CA GLU A 146 -6.88 -4.88 -14.04
C GLU A 146 -7.10 -5.48 -12.64
N THR A 147 -6.22 -6.40 -12.23
CA THR A 147 -6.28 -7.03 -10.90
C THR A 147 -4.91 -7.03 -10.23
N ALA A 148 -4.95 -6.91 -8.90
CA ALA A 148 -3.82 -7.30 -8.06
C ALA A 148 -3.74 -8.84 -8.00
N CYS A 149 -2.61 -9.37 -7.57
CA CYS A 149 -2.46 -10.78 -7.23
C CYS A 149 -1.94 -10.96 -5.81
N TRP A 150 -1.68 -12.20 -5.38
CA TRP A 150 -1.24 -12.52 -4.03
C TRP A 150 0.04 -11.76 -3.65
N ASP A 151 0.96 -11.62 -4.60
CA ASP A 151 2.20 -10.86 -4.43
C ASP A 151 1.98 -9.37 -4.21
N ASP A 152 0.77 -8.84 -4.39
CA ASP A 152 0.44 -7.42 -4.18
C ASP A 152 -0.12 -7.13 -2.79
N ALA A 153 -0.35 -8.15 -1.94
CA ALA A 153 -0.85 -7.96 -0.59
C ALA A 153 0.01 -6.96 0.20
N GLY A 154 -0.63 -5.94 0.78
CA GLY A 154 0.06 -4.79 1.37
C GLY A 154 0.19 -3.59 0.44
N ALA A 155 -0.17 -3.70 -0.84
CA ALA A 155 -0.15 -2.58 -1.77
C ALA A 155 -1.07 -1.44 -1.29
N ALA A 156 -0.53 -0.22 -1.34
CA ALA A 156 -1.24 0.99 -0.95
C ALA A 156 -2.33 1.36 -1.95
N LEU A 157 -3.58 1.49 -1.47
CA LEU A 157 -4.69 2.03 -2.25
C LEU A 157 -4.67 3.55 -2.17
N PHE A 158 -4.40 4.17 -3.32
CA PHE A 158 -4.40 5.62 -3.47
C PHE A 158 -5.68 6.11 -4.10
N CYS A 159 -6.16 7.28 -3.67
CA CYS A 159 -7.21 8.02 -4.34
C CYS A 159 -6.82 9.48 -4.52
N SER A 160 -7.17 10.04 -5.68
CA SER A 160 -6.96 11.45 -5.98
C SER A 160 -8.05 12.34 -5.38
N THR A 161 -7.62 13.42 -4.73
CA THR A 161 -8.49 14.48 -4.24
C THR A 161 -7.94 15.83 -4.68
N ARG A 162 -8.84 16.82 -4.88
CA ARG A 162 -8.44 18.16 -5.34
C ARG A 162 -7.55 18.89 -4.33
N ILE A 163 -7.79 18.68 -3.04
CA ILE A 163 -7.15 19.46 -1.96
C ILE A 163 -5.82 18.84 -1.55
N TRP A 164 -5.70 17.51 -1.59
CA TRP A 164 -4.57 16.78 -1.01
C TRP A 164 -3.75 15.98 -2.03
N GLY A 165 -4.11 16.03 -3.31
CA GLY A 165 -3.48 15.18 -4.31
C GLY A 165 -3.81 13.70 -4.07
N HIS A 166 -2.80 12.84 -4.13
CA HIS A 166 -2.94 11.39 -4.01
C HIS A 166 -2.80 10.97 -2.54
N MET A 167 -3.89 10.46 -1.94
CA MET A 167 -3.90 10.04 -0.53
C MET A 167 -4.02 8.53 -0.40
N LEU A 168 -3.33 7.95 0.59
CA LEU A 168 -3.55 6.58 1.04
C LEU A 168 -4.94 6.47 1.70
N VAL A 169 -5.80 5.59 1.17
CA VAL A 169 -7.16 5.35 1.72
C VAL A 169 -7.36 3.93 2.24
N GLY A 170 -6.51 2.99 1.82
CA GLY A 170 -6.63 1.59 2.18
C GLY A 170 -5.36 0.82 1.84
N ILE A 171 -5.36 -0.46 2.20
CA ILE A 171 -4.25 -1.38 1.93
C ILE A 171 -4.86 -2.66 1.34
N PHE A 172 -4.38 -3.09 0.19
CA PHE A 172 -4.84 -4.33 -0.43
C PHE A 172 -4.50 -5.53 0.46
N GLN A 173 -5.44 -6.46 0.61
CA GLN A 173 -5.31 -7.62 1.48
C GLN A 173 -5.29 -8.90 0.67
N HIS A 174 -6.39 -9.18 -0.03
CA HIS A 174 -6.59 -10.44 -0.73
C HIS A 174 -7.64 -10.29 -1.84
N LEU A 175 -7.62 -11.27 -2.73
CA LEU A 175 -8.64 -11.51 -3.73
C LEU A 175 -9.74 -12.40 -3.19
N ILE A 176 -10.96 -12.26 -3.73
CA ILE A 176 -12.03 -13.23 -3.52
C ILE A 176 -12.47 -13.77 -4.87
N ALA A 177 -12.40 -15.10 -4.98
CA ALA A 177 -12.86 -15.86 -6.14
C ALA A 177 -14.32 -16.31 -5.98
N THR A 178 -15.01 -16.52 -7.10
CA THR A 178 -16.34 -17.15 -7.04
C THR A 178 -16.22 -18.60 -6.62
N LYS A 179 -17.14 -19.07 -5.76
CA LYS A 179 -17.22 -20.47 -5.30
C LYS A 179 -17.56 -21.49 -6.39
N LYS A 180 -17.59 -21.14 -7.68
CA LYS A 180 -17.92 -22.12 -8.72
C LYS A 180 -16.90 -23.25 -8.64
N PRO A 181 -17.33 -24.52 -8.61
CA PRO A 181 -16.42 -25.64 -8.63
C PRO A 181 -15.64 -25.53 -9.93
N ILE A 182 -14.35 -25.20 -9.82
CA ILE A 182 -13.44 -25.41 -10.92
C ILE A 182 -13.41 -26.91 -11.07
N ASP A 183 -13.77 -27.42 -12.25
CA ASP A 183 -13.65 -28.82 -12.62
C ASP A 183 -12.15 -29.12 -12.80
N LEU A 184 -11.39 -28.95 -11.71
CA LEU A 184 -9.98 -29.26 -11.64
C LEU A 184 -9.91 -30.77 -11.72
N GLN A 185 -9.49 -31.28 -12.87
CA GLN A 185 -8.90 -32.61 -12.93
C GLN A 185 -7.90 -32.69 -11.77
N LYS A 186 -8.12 -33.66 -10.88
CA LYS A 186 -7.62 -33.73 -9.49
C LYS A 186 -6.09 -33.64 -9.30
N ASP A 187 -5.30 -33.48 -10.36
CA ASP A 187 -3.84 -33.57 -10.35
C ASP A 187 -3.09 -32.35 -10.89
N GLN A 188 -3.76 -31.28 -11.30
CA GLN A 188 -3.06 -30.03 -11.66
C GLN A 188 -2.97 -29.10 -10.45
N LYS A 189 -1.76 -28.92 -9.91
CA LYS A 189 -1.45 -27.81 -9.01
C LYS A 189 -1.76 -26.52 -9.77
N MET A 190 -2.83 -25.84 -9.34
CA MET A 190 -3.18 -24.54 -9.89
C MET A 190 -2.03 -23.58 -9.68
N ASP A 191 -1.56 -22.99 -10.77
CA ASP A 191 -0.51 -21.98 -10.70
C ASP A 191 -1.01 -20.73 -9.95
N MET A 192 -0.12 -20.02 -9.25
CA MET A 192 -0.46 -18.81 -8.50
C MET A 192 -1.07 -17.74 -9.41
N THR A 193 -0.53 -17.63 -10.63
CA THR A 193 -1.04 -16.75 -11.68
C THR A 193 -2.48 -17.11 -12.08
N ASP A 194 -2.75 -18.40 -12.28
CA ASP A 194 -4.10 -18.88 -12.62
C ASP A 194 -5.10 -18.59 -11.50
N SER A 195 -4.71 -18.76 -10.24
CA SER A 195 -5.55 -18.49 -9.08
C SER A 195 -6.09 -17.04 -9.07
N CYS A 196 -5.25 -16.08 -9.45
CA CYS A 196 -5.65 -14.67 -9.52
C CYS A 196 -6.62 -14.37 -10.66
N SER A 197 -6.57 -15.11 -11.76
CA SER A 197 -7.46 -14.91 -12.92
C SER A 197 -8.94 -15.19 -12.62
N HIS A 198 -9.25 -15.98 -11.59
CA HIS A 198 -10.62 -16.32 -11.19
C HIS A 198 -11.21 -15.40 -10.11
N ALA A 199 -10.44 -14.41 -9.66
CA ALA A 199 -10.91 -13.44 -8.70
C ALA A 199 -11.96 -12.51 -9.33
N VAL A 200 -12.96 -12.13 -8.53
CA VAL A 200 -14.02 -11.19 -8.95
C VAL A 200 -14.03 -9.89 -8.15
N GLU A 201 -13.39 -9.88 -6.98
CA GLU A 201 -13.23 -8.68 -6.18
C GLU A 201 -11.85 -8.61 -5.52
N MET A 202 -11.38 -7.38 -5.35
CA MET A 202 -10.25 -7.01 -4.51
C MET A 202 -10.76 -6.52 -3.16
N ARG A 203 -10.18 -7.01 -2.06
CA ARG A 203 -10.46 -6.56 -0.69
C ARG A 203 -9.36 -5.65 -0.19
N PHE A 204 -9.75 -4.56 0.47
CA PHE A 204 -8.83 -3.60 1.06
C PHE A 204 -9.18 -3.38 2.53
N SER A 205 -8.19 -3.32 3.40
CA SER A 205 -8.36 -2.82 4.76
C SER A 205 -8.41 -1.31 4.73
N LYS A 206 -9.35 -0.73 5.47
CA LYS A 206 -9.41 0.71 5.66
C LYS A 206 -8.24 1.15 6.52
N THR A 207 -7.59 2.24 6.16
CA THR A 207 -6.65 2.91 7.07
C THR A 207 -7.36 3.75 8.13
N THR A 208 -8.67 3.57 8.35
CA THR A 208 -9.46 4.41 9.28
C THR A 208 -9.05 4.30 10.75
N ASN A 209 -8.24 3.30 11.14
CA ASN A 209 -7.47 3.32 12.39
C ASN A 209 -6.22 4.23 12.28
N GLN A 210 -6.36 5.39 11.61
CA GLN A 210 -5.30 6.37 11.39
C GLN A 210 -4.68 6.85 12.69
N GLU A 211 -5.46 6.90 13.75
CA GLU A 211 -4.99 7.28 15.08
C GLU A 211 -3.85 6.36 15.53
N LYS A 212 -4.04 5.04 15.51
CA LYS A 212 -2.99 4.08 15.89
C LYS A 212 -1.76 4.14 14.98
N ILE A 213 -1.97 4.25 13.66
CA ILE A 213 -0.86 4.40 12.71
C ILE A 213 -0.08 5.70 13.02
N PHE A 214 -0.79 6.79 13.29
CA PHE A 214 -0.18 8.07 13.60
C PHE A 214 0.49 8.09 14.98
N GLU A 215 -0.10 7.46 15.99
CA GLU A 215 0.50 7.25 17.32
C GLU A 215 1.81 6.48 17.20
N ALA A 216 1.84 5.41 16.39
CA ALA A 216 3.07 4.68 16.11
C ALA A 216 4.11 5.59 15.41
N ILE A 217 3.70 6.37 14.40
CA ILE A 217 4.59 7.34 13.73
C ILE A 217 5.15 8.35 14.73
N GLN A 218 4.29 8.88 15.61
CA GLN A 218 4.67 9.84 16.63
C GLN A 218 5.69 9.24 17.60
N LYS A 219 5.41 8.02 18.06
CA LYS A 219 6.22 7.27 19.03
C LYS A 219 7.60 6.91 18.48
N PHE A 220 7.68 6.52 17.20
CA PHE A 220 8.90 5.92 16.65
C PHE A 220 9.74 6.86 15.79
N ASP A 221 9.15 7.79 15.03
CA ASP A 221 9.90 8.52 14.00
C ASP A 221 9.20 9.80 13.47
N ILE A 222 8.67 10.63 14.37
CA ILE A 222 7.95 11.86 13.98
C ILE A 222 8.84 12.86 13.23
N ALA A 223 10.11 12.98 13.62
CA ALA A 223 11.04 13.93 13.02
C ALA A 223 11.28 13.60 11.54
N SER A 224 11.56 12.32 11.21
CA SER A 224 11.73 11.89 9.82
C SER A 224 10.43 11.99 9.04
N PHE A 225 9.28 11.70 9.66
CA PHE A 225 7.97 11.90 9.04
C PHE A 225 7.75 13.37 8.63
N VAL A 226 8.01 14.32 9.53
CA VAL A 226 7.88 15.76 9.23
C VAL A 226 8.87 16.19 8.15
N ASN A 227 10.12 15.70 8.22
CA ASN A 227 11.16 16.00 7.24
C ASN A 227 10.76 15.53 5.84
N ILE A 228 10.29 14.29 5.70
CA ILE A 228 9.77 13.75 4.44
C ILE A 228 8.56 14.56 3.98
N TYR A 229 7.62 14.87 4.86
CA TYR A 229 6.43 15.64 4.49
C TYR A 229 6.81 17.00 3.87
N GLN A 230 7.72 17.72 4.49
CA GLN A 230 8.15 19.06 4.06
C GLN A 230 8.94 19.04 2.75
N ASN A 231 9.82 18.05 2.55
CA ASN A 231 10.68 18.01 1.37
C ASN A 231 10.03 17.31 0.17
N CYS A 232 9.03 16.44 0.42
CA CYS A 232 8.46 15.61 -0.64
C CYS A 232 7.06 16.06 -1.07
N PHE A 233 6.27 16.71 -0.21
CA PHE A 233 4.86 17.00 -0.49
C PHE A 233 4.45 18.47 -0.34
N ARG A 234 5.40 19.36 -0.01
CA ARG A 234 5.10 20.79 0.16
C ARG A 234 4.79 21.52 -1.17
N GLU A 235 4.96 20.86 -2.30
CA GLU A 235 4.49 21.32 -3.62
C GLU A 235 3.00 21.00 -3.82
N ILE A 236 2.12 21.68 -3.09
CA ILE A 236 0.80 22.03 -3.62
C ILE A 236 0.90 23.53 -3.90
N PRO A 237 0.91 23.97 -5.18
CA PRO A 237 0.97 25.39 -5.47
C PRO A 237 -0.25 26.07 -4.86
N HIS A 238 -0.03 27.12 -4.07
CA HIS A 238 -1.08 28.00 -3.57
C HIS A 238 -1.86 28.76 -4.68
N ASN A 239 -1.71 28.38 -5.96
CA ASN A 239 -2.25 29.09 -7.13
C ASN A 239 -3.50 28.44 -7.75
N LEU A 240 -4.25 27.63 -7.00
CA LEU A 240 -5.58 27.15 -7.40
C LEU A 240 -6.67 27.65 -6.43
N THR A 241 -6.77 28.98 -6.33
CA THR A 241 -7.99 29.66 -5.87
C THR A 241 -8.60 30.39 -7.07
N PRO A 242 -9.69 29.89 -7.67
CA PRO A 242 -10.57 30.71 -8.49
C PRO A 242 -11.51 31.49 -7.56
N GLY A 243 -11.41 32.82 -7.57
CA GLY A 243 -12.48 33.73 -7.15
C GLY A 243 -12.61 33.99 -5.64
N LYS A 244 -11.86 34.97 -5.14
CA LYS A 244 -12.38 36.26 -4.67
C LYS A 244 -11.23 37.25 -4.58
#